data_AF-A0A2Z2MMW4-F1
#
_entry.id   AF-A0A2Z2MMW4-F1
#
_cell.length_a   1.000
_cell.length_b   1.000
_cell.length_c   1.000
_cell.angle_alpha   90.00
_cell.angle_beta   90.00
_cell.angle_gamma   90.00
#
_symmetry.space_group_name_H-M   'P 1'
#
loop_
_entity.id
_entity.type
_entity.pdbx_description
1 polymer ?
#
loop_
_entity_poly.entity_id
_entity_poly.type
_entity_poly.pdbx_seq_one_letter_code
_entity_poly.pdbx_strand_id
1 'polypeptide(L)'
;MGKLDELFGIVEREDKKSDLERIETIEELVSSEEFQRAISELERVKKDENIYVGAEIIIKGLSKPDLLTDRASISAYLKELIPIINGVNSWRYRAILMADVAMAFYEIGDEFNGDLALKTAINLAYAAGEDVLVEILRELIRRGMLDKGSYAFSLVRDRKKIDFLLSQLVEFFYLAGDYEKARAALHHIQDPFHRSVALYRLALIESSRDKNKALVLLEEATKSAEKIQNKHARLELLIKLSDLKGQLTGEGVSLKEILKKNSSPPSSQHGENAHDEDQY
;
A
#
# COMPACT_ATOMS: atom_id res chain seq x y z
N MET A 1 -0.93 -24.68 56.84
CA MET A 1 -0.28 -23.65 56.01
C MET A 1 1.10 -23.43 56.60
N GLY A 2 2.12 -24.02 55.96
CA GLY A 2 3.44 -24.19 56.56
C GLY A 2 4.44 -23.17 56.03
N LYS A 3 5.36 -22.74 56.91
CA LYS A 3 6.49 -21.81 56.67
C LYS A 3 7.52 -22.28 55.60
N LEU A 4 7.17 -23.28 54.80
CA LEU A 4 7.97 -23.78 53.66
C LEU A 4 7.49 -23.20 52.32
N ASP A 5 6.26 -22.69 52.24
CA ASP A 5 5.71 -22.05 51.03
C ASP A 5 6.32 -20.65 50.76
N GLU A 6 7.00 -20.06 51.75
CA GLU A 6 7.66 -18.74 51.64
C GLU A 6 9.11 -18.82 51.11
N LEU A 7 9.73 -20.01 51.09
CA LEU A 7 11.17 -20.18 50.83
C LEU A 7 11.52 -20.60 49.38
N PHE A 8 10.55 -21.10 48.60
CA PHE A 8 10.80 -21.58 47.24
C PHE A 8 9.71 -21.13 46.28
N GLY A 9 9.82 -19.89 45.83
CA GLY A 9 9.19 -19.43 44.60
C GLY A 9 7.69 -19.23 44.73
N ILE A 10 7.29 -17.96 44.78
CA ILE A 10 6.12 -17.53 44.04
C ILE A 10 6.37 -17.97 42.60
N VAL A 11 5.90 -19.16 42.26
CA VAL A 11 5.68 -19.56 40.88
C VAL A 11 4.62 -18.57 40.43
N GLU A 12 5.04 -17.47 39.80
CA GLU A 12 4.19 -16.76 38.87
C GLU A 12 3.54 -17.86 38.03
N ARG A 13 2.23 -18.06 38.21
CA ARG A 13 1.51 -19.03 37.40
C ARG A 13 1.79 -18.60 35.97
N GLU A 14 2.61 -19.37 35.26
CA GLU A 14 2.88 -19.14 33.85
C GLU A 14 1.52 -18.92 33.20
N ASP A 15 1.32 -17.71 32.72
CA ASP A 15 0.07 -17.30 32.11
C ASP A 15 -0.08 -18.15 30.85
N LYS A 16 -0.89 -19.21 30.97
CA LYS A 16 -0.97 -20.33 30.01
C LYS A 16 -1.52 -19.95 28.66
N LYS A 17 -1.96 -18.70 28.49
CA LYS A 17 -2.46 -18.20 27.22
C LYS A 17 -1.36 -18.23 26.17
N SER A 18 -1.65 -18.90 25.07
CA SER A 18 -0.87 -18.81 23.84
C SER A 18 -0.93 -17.39 23.29
N ASP A 19 0.05 -17.01 22.46
CA ASP A 19 0.03 -15.71 21.79
C ASP A 19 -1.28 -15.49 20.99
N LEU A 20 -1.82 -16.53 20.34
CA LEU A 20 -3.06 -16.41 19.56
C LEU A 20 -4.27 -16.07 20.45
N GLU A 21 -4.42 -16.74 21.59
CA GLU A 21 -5.47 -16.42 22.57
C GLU A 21 -5.33 -14.99 23.13
N ARG A 22 -4.09 -14.48 23.20
CA ARG A 22 -3.85 -13.07 23.56
C ARG A 22 -4.27 -12.12 22.45
N ILE A 23 -4.02 -12.45 21.19
CA ILE A 23 -4.49 -11.64 20.05
C ILE A 23 -6.02 -11.56 20.02
N GLU A 24 -6.71 -12.68 20.23
CA GLU A 24 -8.18 -12.70 20.35
C GLU A 24 -8.64 -11.81 21.53
N THR A 25 -7.98 -11.94 22.69
CA THR A 25 -8.26 -11.09 23.86
C THR A 25 -8.04 -9.60 23.53
N ILE A 26 -6.97 -9.26 22.82
CA ILE A 26 -6.66 -7.88 22.40
C ILE A 26 -7.76 -7.33 21.49
N GLU A 27 -8.24 -8.11 20.53
CA GLU A 27 -9.33 -7.71 19.63
C GLU A 27 -10.64 -7.42 20.39
N GLU A 28 -10.99 -8.26 21.36
CA GLU A 28 -12.15 -8.05 22.25
C GLU A 28 -12.02 -6.77 23.08
N LEU A 29 -10.84 -6.54 23.67
CA LEU A 29 -10.55 -5.36 24.48
C LEU A 29 -10.58 -4.07 23.64
N VAL A 30 -9.99 -4.09 22.44
CA VAL A 30 -10.02 -2.95 21.51
C VAL A 30 -11.45 -2.67 21.03
N SER A 31 -12.27 -3.71 20.83
CA SER A 31 -13.68 -3.55 20.49
C SER A 31 -14.50 -2.91 21.63
N SER A 32 -14.04 -3.10 22.87
CA SER A 32 -14.64 -2.52 24.08
C SER A 32 -13.95 -1.23 24.53
N GLU A 33 -13.06 -0.67 23.70
CA GLU A 33 -12.29 0.56 23.96
C GLU A 33 -11.38 0.49 25.21
N GLU A 34 -11.04 -0.72 25.67
CA GLU A 34 -10.18 -0.97 26.83
C GLU A 34 -8.69 -1.00 26.45
N PHE A 35 -8.22 0.06 25.80
CA PHE A 35 -6.88 0.12 25.17
C PHE A 35 -5.72 -0.13 26.14
N GLN A 36 -5.79 0.37 27.37
CA GLN A 36 -4.74 0.13 28.36
C GLN A 36 -4.55 -1.38 28.64
N ARG A 37 -5.67 -2.11 28.75
CA ARG A 37 -5.64 -3.55 28.98
C ARG A 37 -5.16 -4.30 27.74
N ALA A 38 -5.56 -3.84 26.55
CA ALA A 38 -5.08 -4.41 25.29
C ALA A 38 -3.55 -4.29 25.16
N ILE A 39 -2.98 -3.12 25.49
CA ILE A 39 -1.53 -2.90 25.51
C ILE A 39 -0.85 -3.81 26.53
N SER A 40 -1.42 -3.93 27.73
CA SER A 40 -0.91 -4.83 28.78
C SER A 40 -0.91 -6.31 28.36
N GLU A 41 -1.88 -6.74 27.55
CA GLU A 41 -1.89 -8.09 26.96
C GLU A 41 -0.83 -8.22 25.85
N LEU A 42 -0.62 -7.18 25.05
CA LEU A 42 0.39 -7.17 24.00
C LEU A 42 1.81 -7.32 24.56
N GLU A 43 2.13 -6.71 25.71
CA GLU A 43 3.43 -6.85 26.38
C GLU A 43 3.80 -8.30 26.71
N ARG A 44 2.81 -9.18 26.83
CA ARG A 44 3.00 -10.60 27.16
C ARG A 44 3.13 -11.50 25.94
N VAL A 45 2.92 -10.98 24.74
CA VAL A 45 3.05 -11.70 23.48
C VAL A 45 4.54 -11.91 23.17
N LYS A 46 4.92 -13.14 22.80
CA LYS A 46 6.34 -13.50 22.67
C LYS A 46 6.85 -13.44 21.25
N LYS A 47 6.02 -13.80 20.26
CA LYS A 47 6.45 -13.88 18.85
C LYS A 47 6.26 -12.55 18.14
N ASP A 48 7.30 -12.10 17.44
CA ASP A 48 7.31 -10.88 16.63
C ASP A 48 6.10 -10.76 15.70
N GLU A 49 5.72 -11.84 15.01
CA GLU A 49 4.58 -11.84 14.09
C GLU A 49 3.25 -11.59 14.81
N ASN A 50 3.11 -12.06 16.05
CA ASN A 50 1.91 -11.84 16.84
C ASN A 50 1.93 -10.45 17.48
N ILE A 51 3.09 -9.96 17.92
CA ILE A 51 3.24 -8.56 18.38
C ILE A 51 2.84 -7.61 17.24
N TYR A 52 3.27 -7.89 16.02
CA TYR A 52 2.90 -7.13 14.84
C TYR A 52 1.37 -7.08 14.64
N VAL A 53 0.71 -8.24 14.65
CA VAL A 53 -0.75 -8.31 14.49
C VAL A 53 -1.47 -7.58 15.62
N GLY A 54 -1.07 -7.82 16.88
CA GLY A 54 -1.72 -7.20 18.03
C GLY A 54 -1.54 -5.69 18.08
N ALA A 55 -0.34 -5.19 17.76
CA ALA A 55 -0.08 -3.76 17.66
C ALA A 55 -0.90 -3.11 16.53
N GLU A 56 -0.99 -3.75 15.35
CA GLU A 56 -1.85 -3.25 14.26
C GLU A 56 -3.32 -3.14 14.71
N ILE A 57 -3.85 -4.14 15.41
CA ILE A 57 -5.24 -4.13 15.91
C ILE A 57 -5.46 -2.93 16.84
N ILE A 58 -4.55 -2.71 17.78
CA ILE A 58 -4.64 -1.60 18.73
C ILE A 58 -4.55 -0.25 18.00
N ILE A 59 -3.57 -0.05 17.12
CA ILE A 59 -3.38 1.21 16.39
C ILE A 59 -4.61 1.51 15.51
N LYS A 60 -5.11 0.52 14.76
CA LYS A 60 -6.34 0.68 13.96
C LYS A 60 -7.55 1.01 14.83
N GLY A 61 -7.63 0.43 16.03
CA GLY A 61 -8.65 0.76 17.02
C GLY A 61 -8.60 2.22 17.47
N LEU A 62 -7.39 2.74 17.74
CA LEU A 62 -7.16 4.13 18.16
C LEU A 62 -7.44 5.15 17.05
N SER A 63 -7.29 4.76 15.78
CA SER A 63 -7.57 5.59 14.60
C SER A 63 -9.07 5.70 14.24
N LYS A 64 -9.98 5.13 15.05
CA LYS A 64 -11.42 5.25 14.80
C LYS A 64 -11.88 6.71 14.95
N PRO A 65 -12.64 7.28 13.99
CA PRO A 65 -13.04 8.69 14.03
C PRO A 65 -13.74 9.13 15.31
N ASP A 66 -14.58 8.25 15.88
CA ASP A 66 -15.37 8.53 17.09
C ASP A 66 -14.50 8.70 18.35
N LEU A 67 -13.26 8.18 18.33
CA LEU A 67 -12.31 8.26 19.45
C LEU A 67 -11.38 9.47 19.37
N LEU A 68 -11.26 10.12 18.20
CA LEU A 68 -10.32 11.23 17.95
C LEU A 68 -10.63 12.50 18.78
N THR A 69 -11.69 12.49 19.58
CA THR A 69 -12.00 13.55 20.55
C THR A 69 -11.11 13.49 21.79
N ASP A 70 -10.64 12.31 22.21
CA ASP A 70 -9.72 12.15 23.35
C ASP A 70 -8.27 11.97 22.90
N ARG A 71 -7.74 13.05 22.31
CA ARG A 71 -6.39 13.07 21.73
C ARG A 71 -5.29 12.82 22.76
N ALA A 72 -5.50 13.24 24.00
CA ALA A 72 -4.50 13.10 25.05
C ALA A 72 -4.31 11.63 25.44
N SER A 73 -5.40 10.90 25.64
CA SER A 73 -5.36 9.46 25.94
C SER A 73 -4.81 8.67 24.76
N ILE A 74 -5.22 8.98 23.52
CA ILE A 74 -4.67 8.32 22.33
C ILE A 74 -3.15 8.55 22.24
N SER A 75 -2.68 9.79 22.44
CA SER A 75 -1.24 10.09 22.43
C SER A 75 -0.48 9.30 23.51
N ALA A 76 -1.07 9.09 24.68
CA ALA A 76 -0.48 8.26 25.74
C ALA A 76 -0.39 6.78 25.33
N TYR A 77 -1.49 6.19 24.83
CA TYR A 77 -1.51 4.80 24.36
C TYR A 77 -0.52 4.54 23.22
N LEU A 78 -0.43 5.46 22.25
CA LEU A 78 0.56 5.37 21.17
C LEU A 78 1.99 5.40 21.71
N LYS A 79 2.28 6.23 22.72
CA LYS A 79 3.61 6.27 23.37
C LYS A 79 3.93 4.99 24.12
N GLU A 80 2.94 4.36 24.74
CA GLU A 80 3.12 3.06 25.42
C GLU A 80 3.39 1.90 24.45
N LEU A 81 2.88 1.97 23.21
CA LEU A 81 3.20 0.99 22.18
C LEU A 81 4.65 1.08 21.68
N ILE A 82 5.28 2.26 21.73
CA ILE A 82 6.63 2.49 21.18
C ILE A 82 7.69 1.52 21.76
N PRO A 83 7.83 1.34 23.10
CA PRO A 83 8.75 0.37 23.66
C PRO A 83 8.51 -1.07 23.20
N ILE A 84 7.25 -1.50 23.12
CA ILE A 84 6.87 -2.85 22.69
C ILE A 84 7.30 -3.07 21.24
N ILE A 85 6.97 -2.12 20.36
CA ILE A 85 7.34 -2.15 18.94
C ILE A 85 8.87 -2.14 18.80
N ASN A 86 9.58 -1.31 19.57
CA ASN A 86 11.05 -1.28 19.53
C ASN A 86 11.70 -2.62 19.92
N GLY A 87 11.01 -3.42 20.75
CA GLY A 87 11.42 -4.76 21.16
C GLY A 87 11.27 -5.85 20.09
N VAL A 88 10.48 -5.62 19.04
CA VAL A 88 10.32 -6.58 17.92
C VAL A 88 11.66 -6.75 17.19
N ASN A 89 12.09 -7.96 16.85
CA ASN A 89 13.39 -8.19 16.20
C ASN A 89 13.35 -7.86 14.70
N SER A 90 12.26 -8.18 14.01
CA SER A 90 12.08 -7.91 12.58
C SER A 90 12.12 -6.41 12.26
N TRP A 91 13.12 -5.96 11.50
CA TRP A 91 13.24 -4.57 11.06
C TRP A 91 12.07 -4.13 10.19
N ARG A 92 11.55 -5.05 9.37
CA ARG A 92 10.36 -4.82 8.55
C ARG A 92 9.14 -4.52 9.42
N TYR A 93 8.85 -5.38 10.40
CA TYR A 93 7.70 -5.18 11.28
C TYR A 93 7.82 -3.90 12.09
N ARG A 94 9.01 -3.63 12.64
CA ARG A 94 9.27 -2.37 13.35
C ARG A 94 9.05 -1.14 12.47
N ALA A 95 9.55 -1.15 11.24
CA ALA A 95 9.40 -0.02 10.32
C ALA A 95 7.92 0.26 10.02
N ILE A 96 7.14 -0.79 9.70
CA ILE A 96 5.72 -0.66 9.37
C ILE A 96 4.92 -0.18 10.58
N LEU A 97 5.09 -0.82 11.75
CA LEU A 97 4.38 -0.42 12.97
C LEU A 97 4.72 1.01 13.41
N MET A 98 5.98 1.43 13.28
CA MET A 98 6.38 2.82 13.58
C MET A 98 5.75 3.81 12.60
N ALA A 99 5.58 3.43 11.33
CA ALA A 99 4.86 4.27 10.38
C ALA A 99 3.37 4.37 10.75
N ASP A 100 2.74 3.27 11.15
CA ASP A 100 1.34 3.27 11.61
C ASP A 100 1.14 4.13 12.86
N VAL A 101 2.06 4.03 13.83
CA VAL A 101 2.08 4.92 15.01
C VAL A 101 2.24 6.39 14.59
N ALA A 102 3.13 6.68 13.63
CA ALA A 102 3.30 8.04 13.12
C ALA A 102 2.01 8.59 12.49
N MET A 103 1.34 7.78 11.68
CA MET A 103 0.08 8.15 11.04
C MET A 103 -1.02 8.38 12.07
N ALA A 104 -1.11 7.54 13.11
CA ALA A 104 -2.05 7.75 14.20
C ALA A 104 -1.76 9.04 15.00
N PHE A 105 -0.49 9.40 15.21
CA PHE A 105 -0.14 10.70 15.79
C PHE A 105 -0.59 11.88 14.92
N TYR A 106 -0.38 11.82 13.60
CA TYR A 106 -0.85 12.88 12.70
C TYR A 106 -2.39 13.02 12.70
N GLU A 107 -3.12 11.90 12.79
CA GLU A 107 -4.59 11.90 12.86
C GLU A 107 -5.13 12.65 14.10
N ILE A 108 -4.42 12.60 15.22
CA ILE A 108 -4.76 13.38 16.43
C ILE A 108 -4.11 14.78 16.46
N GLY A 109 -3.33 15.14 15.44
CA GLY A 109 -2.63 16.43 15.34
C GLY A 109 -1.36 16.55 16.19
N ASP A 110 -0.79 15.44 16.64
CA ASP A 110 0.47 15.40 17.38
C ASP A 110 1.68 15.32 16.42
N GLU A 111 1.93 16.44 15.73
CA GLU A 111 2.92 16.55 14.66
C GLU A 111 4.34 16.15 15.10
N PHE A 112 4.75 16.57 16.30
CA PHE A 112 6.09 16.30 16.80
C PHE A 112 6.36 14.80 17.01
N ASN A 113 5.41 14.09 17.63
CA ASN A 113 5.55 12.65 17.85
C ASN A 113 5.37 11.88 16.53
N GLY A 114 4.49 12.35 15.64
CA GLY A 114 4.35 11.83 14.28
C GLY A 114 5.66 11.89 13.49
N ASP A 115 6.31 13.06 13.44
CA ASP A 115 7.58 13.25 12.72
C ASP A 115 8.70 12.37 13.27
N LEU A 116 8.78 12.23 14.60
CA LEU A 116 9.77 11.39 15.26
C LEU A 116 9.57 9.90 14.94
N ALA A 117 8.33 9.42 15.02
CA ALA A 117 7.97 8.04 14.69
C ALA A 117 8.20 7.75 13.20
N LEU A 118 7.80 8.67 12.30
CA LEU A 118 7.99 8.50 10.87
C LEU A 118 9.47 8.48 10.48
N LYS A 119 10.28 9.38 11.05
CA LYS A 119 11.74 9.36 10.82
C LYS A 119 12.35 8.03 11.27
N THR A 120 11.88 7.50 12.40
CA THR A 120 12.30 6.19 12.91
C THR A 120 11.91 5.08 11.93
N ALA A 121 10.66 5.08 11.47
CA ALA A 121 10.15 4.15 10.48
C ALA A 121 10.96 4.16 9.18
N ILE A 122 11.28 5.35 8.65
CA ILE A 122 12.08 5.52 7.42
C ILE A 122 13.49 4.97 7.59
N ASN A 123 14.14 5.24 8.73
CA ASN A 123 15.48 4.73 9.02
C ASN A 123 15.49 3.19 9.11
N LEU A 124 14.49 2.61 9.76
CA LEU A 124 14.32 1.15 9.84
C LEU A 124 14.03 0.55 8.47
N ALA A 125 13.16 1.19 7.67
CA ALA A 125 12.83 0.76 6.32
C ALA A 125 14.05 0.78 5.39
N TYR A 126 14.90 1.81 5.50
CA TYR A 126 16.15 1.87 4.74
C TYR A 126 17.04 0.65 5.00
N ALA A 127 17.04 0.16 6.23
CA ALA A 127 17.81 -1.01 6.65
C ALA A 127 17.12 -2.33 6.27
N ALA A 128 15.78 -2.38 6.25
CA ALA A 128 14.97 -3.55 5.88
C ALA A 128 14.82 -3.76 4.36
N GLY A 129 15.05 -2.72 3.57
CA GLY A 129 14.95 -2.74 2.12
C GLY A 129 13.88 -1.79 1.59
N GLU A 130 14.11 -1.30 0.37
CA GLU A 130 13.29 -0.28 -0.28
C GLU A 130 11.81 -0.68 -0.46
N ASP A 131 11.47 -1.97 -0.50
CA ASP A 131 10.07 -2.42 -0.57
C ASP A 131 9.26 -2.00 0.66
N VAL A 132 9.91 -1.97 1.83
CA VAL A 132 9.29 -1.51 3.08
C VAL A 132 9.06 0.00 3.02
N LEU A 133 10.01 0.74 2.44
CA LEU A 133 9.87 2.19 2.25
C LEU A 133 8.72 2.51 1.29
N VAL A 134 8.59 1.77 0.20
CA VAL A 134 7.48 1.91 -0.77
C VAL A 134 6.14 1.57 -0.12
N GLU A 135 6.10 0.58 0.77
CA GLU A 135 4.92 0.23 1.55
C GLU A 135 4.46 1.37 2.46
N ILE A 136 5.40 1.98 3.21
CA ILE A 136 5.11 3.16 4.05
C ILE A 136 4.61 4.33 3.19
N LEU A 137 5.31 4.63 2.09
CA LEU A 137 4.93 5.72 1.18
C LEU A 137 3.54 5.51 0.57
N ARG A 138 3.22 4.28 0.17
CA ARG A 138 1.90 3.92 -0.35
C ARG A 138 0.81 4.22 0.68
N GLU A 139 1.05 3.91 1.96
CA GLU A 139 0.07 4.16 3.01
C GLU A 139 -0.09 5.66 3.31
N LEU A 140 1.00 6.42 3.35
CA LEU A 140 0.94 7.89 3.45
C LEU A 140 0.13 8.51 2.31
N ILE A 141 0.28 8.03 1.07
CA ILE A 141 -0.53 8.48 -0.07
C ILE A 141 -2.00 8.19 0.16
N ARG A 142 -2.34 6.96 0.60
CA ARG A 142 -3.74 6.56 0.84
C ARG A 142 -4.43 7.41 1.90
N ARG A 143 -3.68 7.83 2.93
CA ARG A 143 -4.18 8.70 4.00
C ARG A 143 -4.07 10.20 3.69
N GLY A 144 -3.56 10.57 2.50
CA GLY A 144 -3.40 11.96 2.08
C GLY A 144 -2.29 12.73 2.79
N MET A 145 -1.36 12.04 3.45
CA MET A 145 -0.23 12.59 4.22
C MET A 145 1.01 12.77 3.33
N LEU A 146 0.85 13.39 2.16
CA LEU A 146 1.90 13.48 1.15
C LEU A 146 3.10 14.33 1.56
N ASP A 147 2.86 15.39 2.32
CA ASP A 147 3.89 16.29 2.85
C ASP A 147 4.86 15.54 3.77
N LYS A 148 4.34 14.62 4.59
CA LYS A 148 5.11 13.79 5.53
C LYS A 148 6.05 12.82 4.81
N GLY A 149 5.63 12.30 3.65
CA GLY A 149 6.38 11.31 2.88
C GLY A 149 7.46 11.86 1.94
N SER A 150 7.56 13.18 1.78
CA SER A 150 8.41 13.81 0.75
C SER A 150 9.89 13.41 0.83
N TYR A 151 10.48 13.37 2.03
CA TYR A 151 11.84 12.90 2.23
C TYR A 151 12.00 11.41 1.87
N ALA A 152 11.08 10.56 2.30
CA ALA A 152 11.09 9.13 1.99
C ALA A 152 11.01 8.87 0.48
N PHE A 153 10.22 9.64 -0.27
CA PHE A 153 10.15 9.54 -1.72
C PHE A 153 11.53 9.72 -2.39
N SER A 154 12.36 10.64 -1.88
CA SER A 154 13.70 10.91 -2.42
C SER A 154 14.70 9.76 -2.21
N LEU A 155 14.39 8.83 -1.30
CA LEU A 155 15.22 7.67 -0.98
C LEU A 155 14.93 6.47 -1.88
N VAL A 156 13.78 6.44 -2.56
CA VAL A 156 13.45 5.40 -3.55
C VAL A 156 14.31 5.63 -4.79
N ARG A 157 15.08 4.62 -5.19
CA ARG A 157 15.99 4.61 -6.34
C ARG A 157 15.49 3.74 -7.47
N ASP A 158 14.77 2.67 -7.17
CA ASP A 158 14.23 1.78 -8.20
C ASP A 158 13.15 2.50 -9.02
N ARG A 159 13.38 2.58 -10.33
CA ARG A 159 12.51 3.29 -11.25
C ARG A 159 11.10 2.69 -11.33
N LYS A 160 10.96 1.36 -11.29
CA LYS A 160 9.66 0.70 -11.31
C LYS A 160 8.88 1.00 -10.03
N LYS A 161 9.55 1.06 -8.88
CA LYS A 161 8.93 1.43 -7.60
C LYS A 161 8.48 2.90 -7.60
N ILE A 162 9.27 3.80 -8.19
CA ILE A 162 8.86 5.20 -8.40
C ILE A 162 7.61 5.25 -9.30
N ASP A 163 7.62 4.55 -10.44
CA ASP A 163 6.48 4.51 -11.36
C ASP A 163 5.22 3.91 -10.70
N PHE A 164 5.39 2.91 -9.82
CA PHE A 164 4.33 2.38 -8.98
C PHE A 164 3.75 3.45 -8.05
N LEU A 165 4.58 4.17 -7.28
CA LEU A 165 4.10 5.24 -6.38
C LEU A 165 3.45 6.39 -7.14
N LEU A 166 4.00 6.79 -8.29
CA LEU A 166 3.38 7.77 -9.18
C LEU A 166 2.00 7.31 -9.64
N SER A 167 1.80 6.02 -9.96
CA SER A 167 0.46 5.50 -10.31
C SER A 167 -0.56 5.66 -9.18
N GLN A 168 -0.12 5.58 -7.91
CA GLN A 168 -1.00 5.82 -6.76
C GLN A 168 -1.29 7.31 -6.59
N LEU A 169 -0.29 8.18 -6.81
CA LEU A 169 -0.46 9.63 -6.77
C LEU A 169 -1.42 10.15 -7.84
N VAL A 170 -1.39 9.55 -9.05
CA VAL A 170 -2.34 9.90 -10.12
C VAL A 170 -3.77 9.76 -9.63
N GLU A 171 -4.12 8.61 -9.07
CA GLU A 171 -5.46 8.33 -8.54
C GLU A 171 -5.80 9.27 -7.38
N PHE A 172 -4.88 9.44 -6.43
CA PHE A 172 -5.07 10.33 -5.28
C PHE A 172 -5.39 11.76 -5.71
N PHE A 173 -4.53 12.38 -6.54
CA PHE A 173 -4.73 13.76 -6.98
C PHE A 173 -6.00 13.91 -7.80
N TYR A 174 -6.34 12.91 -8.61
CA TYR A 174 -7.55 12.93 -9.42
C TYR A 174 -8.83 12.90 -8.58
N LEU A 175 -8.88 12.05 -7.55
CA LEU A 175 -9.99 11.99 -6.60
C LEU A 175 -10.11 13.28 -5.77
N ALA A 176 -8.98 13.90 -5.44
CA ALA A 176 -8.93 15.20 -4.77
C ALA A 176 -9.30 16.39 -5.69
N GLY A 177 -9.52 16.15 -6.99
CA GLY A 177 -9.84 17.20 -7.97
C GLY A 177 -8.64 18.01 -8.47
N ASP A 178 -7.42 17.65 -8.06
CA ASP A 178 -6.17 18.27 -8.53
C ASP A 178 -5.71 17.62 -9.85
N TYR A 179 -6.46 17.87 -10.92
CA TYR A 179 -6.25 17.25 -12.22
C TYR A 179 -4.90 17.59 -12.85
N GLU A 180 -4.33 18.76 -12.54
CA GLU A 180 -3.02 19.16 -13.04
C GLU A 180 -1.91 18.32 -12.41
N LYS A 181 -1.92 18.12 -11.09
CA LYS A 181 -0.97 17.21 -10.45
C LYS A 181 -1.18 15.76 -10.87
N ALA A 182 -2.42 15.32 -11.05
CA ALA A 182 -2.71 13.98 -11.56
C ALA A 182 -2.11 13.78 -12.96
N ARG A 183 -2.28 14.76 -13.87
CA ARG A 183 -1.69 14.74 -15.21
C ARG A 183 -0.17 14.75 -15.18
N ALA A 184 0.43 15.59 -14.33
CA ALA A 184 1.88 15.66 -14.17
C ALA A 184 2.45 14.33 -13.68
N ALA A 185 1.86 13.75 -12.63
CA ALA A 185 2.26 12.44 -12.11
C ALA A 185 2.15 11.36 -13.20
N LEU A 186 1.03 11.31 -13.94
CA LEU A 186 0.80 10.35 -15.02
C LEU A 186 1.82 10.51 -16.15
N HIS A 187 2.17 11.74 -16.51
CA HIS A 187 3.17 12.02 -17.53
C HIS A 187 4.54 11.46 -17.16
N HIS A 188 4.91 11.54 -15.87
CA HIS A 188 6.18 11.04 -15.38
C HIS A 188 6.26 9.51 -15.27
N ILE A 189 5.17 8.75 -15.41
CA ILE A 189 5.22 7.28 -15.38
C ILE A 189 5.82 6.76 -16.69
N GLN A 190 6.96 6.07 -16.58
CA GLN A 190 7.69 5.51 -17.73
C GLN A 190 7.31 4.05 -18.01
N ASP A 191 7.12 3.25 -16.96
CA ASP A 191 6.72 1.86 -17.08
C ASP A 191 5.31 1.74 -17.71
N PRO A 192 5.16 1.02 -18.83
CA PRO A 192 3.87 0.93 -19.52
C PRO A 192 2.78 0.21 -18.71
N PHE A 193 3.16 -0.71 -17.83
CA PHE A 193 2.20 -1.42 -16.98
C PHE A 193 1.62 -0.45 -15.94
N HIS A 194 2.46 0.25 -15.19
CA HIS A 194 2.00 1.23 -14.20
C HIS A 194 1.22 2.39 -14.83
N ARG A 195 1.63 2.84 -16.02
CA ARG A 195 0.90 3.90 -16.75
C ARG A 195 -0.49 3.44 -17.16
N SER A 196 -0.60 2.23 -17.73
CA SER A 196 -1.88 1.66 -18.12
C SER A 196 -2.80 1.42 -16.93
N VAL A 197 -2.27 0.91 -15.82
CA VAL A 197 -3.04 0.72 -14.58
C VAL A 197 -3.57 2.05 -14.02
N ALA A 198 -2.75 3.11 -14.01
CA ALA A 198 -3.20 4.43 -13.58
C ALA A 198 -4.37 4.94 -14.44
N LEU A 199 -4.23 4.89 -15.76
CA LEU A 199 -5.28 5.28 -16.70
C LEU A 199 -6.56 4.45 -16.56
N TYR A 200 -6.43 3.14 -16.35
CA TYR A 200 -7.56 2.26 -16.09
C TYR A 200 -8.34 2.66 -14.83
N ARG A 201 -7.64 2.99 -13.73
CA ARG A 201 -8.29 3.46 -12.50
C ARG A 201 -9.01 4.79 -12.71
N LEU A 202 -8.41 5.72 -13.45
CA LEU A 202 -9.09 6.96 -13.82
C LEU A 202 -10.34 6.70 -14.66
N ALA A 203 -10.28 5.76 -15.60
CA ALA A 203 -11.45 5.36 -16.38
C ALA A 203 -12.56 4.74 -15.53
N LEU A 204 -12.21 3.93 -14.52
CA LEU A 204 -13.18 3.39 -13.55
C LEU A 204 -13.87 4.52 -12.78
N ILE A 205 -13.11 5.52 -12.30
CA ILE A 205 -13.69 6.69 -11.61
C ILE A 205 -14.66 7.44 -12.53
N GLU A 206 -14.25 7.70 -13.77
CA GLU A 206 -15.07 8.43 -14.75
C GLU A 206 -16.23 7.61 -15.30
N SER A 207 -16.21 6.27 -15.23
CA SER A 207 -17.29 5.41 -15.75
C SER A 207 -18.66 5.78 -15.19
N SER A 208 -18.70 6.27 -13.95
CA SER A 208 -19.90 6.71 -13.24
C SER A 208 -20.26 8.19 -13.45
N ARG A 209 -19.34 8.99 -14.02
CA ARG A 209 -19.45 10.46 -14.12
C ARG A 209 -19.59 10.93 -15.56
N ASP A 210 -18.70 10.46 -16.44
CA ASP A 210 -18.63 10.78 -17.86
C ASP A 210 -18.11 9.57 -18.63
N LYS A 211 -19.05 8.84 -19.25
CA LYS A 211 -18.76 7.66 -20.06
C LYS A 211 -17.81 7.96 -21.24
N ASN A 212 -17.89 9.13 -21.87
CA ASN A 212 -17.03 9.45 -23.01
C ASN A 212 -15.59 9.67 -22.54
N LYS A 213 -15.42 10.39 -21.44
CA LYS A 213 -14.11 10.59 -20.81
C LYS A 213 -13.49 9.27 -20.34
N ALA A 214 -14.30 8.38 -19.76
CA ALA A 214 -13.88 7.04 -19.39
C ALA A 214 -13.38 6.21 -20.59
N LEU A 215 -14.08 6.29 -21.74
CA LEU A 215 -13.67 5.61 -22.98
C LEU A 215 -12.33 6.15 -23.52
N VAL A 216 -12.12 7.48 -23.49
CA VAL A 216 -10.84 8.09 -23.90
C VAL A 216 -9.69 7.59 -23.02
N LEU A 217 -9.88 7.58 -21.70
CA LEU A 217 -8.87 7.07 -20.75
C LEU A 217 -8.58 5.57 -20.98
N LEU A 218 -9.60 4.77 -21.28
CA LEU A 218 -9.43 3.35 -21.62
C LEU A 218 -8.64 3.12 -22.91
N GLU A 219 -8.84 3.94 -23.93
CA GLU A 219 -8.06 3.85 -25.16
C GLU A 219 -6.59 4.16 -24.91
N GLU A 220 -6.29 5.19 -24.12
CA GLU A 220 -4.92 5.50 -23.71
C GLU A 220 -4.30 4.39 -22.85
N ALA A 221 -5.08 3.80 -21.94
CA ALA A 221 -4.64 2.66 -21.14
C ALA A 221 -4.29 1.46 -22.04
N THR A 222 -5.15 1.15 -23.02
CA THR A 222 -4.93 0.06 -23.98
C THR A 222 -3.65 0.27 -24.79
N LYS A 223 -3.43 1.48 -25.33
CA LYS A 223 -2.19 1.82 -26.05
C LYS A 223 -0.94 1.67 -25.18
N SER A 224 -1.06 1.96 -23.88
CA SER A 224 0.03 1.76 -22.92
C SER A 224 0.25 0.28 -22.62
N ALA A 225 -0.83 -0.49 -22.43
CA ALA A 225 -0.77 -1.92 -22.18
C ALA A 225 -0.14 -2.71 -23.34
N GLU A 226 -0.41 -2.34 -24.58
CA GLU A 226 0.18 -2.97 -25.78
C GLU A 226 1.72 -2.94 -25.78
N LYS A 227 2.33 -1.94 -25.11
CA LYS A 227 3.79 -1.78 -24.99
C LYS A 227 4.42 -2.64 -23.88
N ILE A 228 3.62 -3.33 -23.06
CA ILE A 228 4.13 -4.20 -22.00
C ILE A 228 4.87 -5.40 -22.61
N GLN A 229 6.10 -5.64 -22.16
CA GLN A 229 6.95 -6.73 -22.66
C GLN A 229 6.51 -8.10 -22.15
N ASN A 230 6.14 -8.19 -20.86
CA ASN A 230 5.66 -9.44 -20.28
C ASN A 230 4.29 -9.80 -20.87
N LYS A 231 4.24 -10.88 -21.66
CA LYS A 231 3.05 -11.30 -22.40
C LYS A 231 1.86 -11.64 -21.49
N HIS A 232 2.12 -12.25 -20.33
CA HIS A 232 1.07 -12.62 -19.37
C HIS A 232 0.47 -11.39 -18.71
N ALA A 233 1.31 -10.49 -18.19
CA ALA A 233 0.85 -9.23 -17.59
C ALA A 233 0.11 -8.35 -18.61
N ARG A 234 0.61 -8.31 -19.86
CA ARG A 234 -0.06 -7.62 -20.97
C ARG A 234 -1.46 -8.19 -21.22
N LEU A 235 -1.57 -9.51 -21.37
CA LEU A 235 -2.84 -10.17 -21.67
C LEU A 235 -3.86 -9.95 -20.55
N GLU A 236 -3.46 -10.14 -19.29
CA GLU A 236 -4.33 -9.95 -18.14
C GLU A 236 -4.88 -8.51 -18.08
N LEU A 237 -4.02 -7.51 -18.29
CA LEU A 237 -4.45 -6.12 -18.27
C LEU A 237 -5.36 -5.77 -19.46
N LEU A 238 -5.06 -6.28 -20.66
CA LEU A 238 -5.91 -6.07 -21.83
C LEU A 238 -7.31 -6.69 -21.68
N ILE A 239 -7.43 -7.83 -20.99
CA ILE A 239 -8.74 -8.42 -20.66
C ILE A 239 -9.51 -7.47 -19.75
N LYS A 240 -8.92 -7.02 -18.63
CA LYS A 240 -9.55 -6.06 -17.71
C LYS A 240 -10.00 -4.78 -18.38
N LEU A 241 -9.18 -4.24 -19.29
CA LEU A 241 -9.51 -3.05 -20.08
C LEU A 241 -10.67 -3.29 -21.03
N SER A 242 -10.69 -4.45 -21.69
CA SER A 242 -11.74 -4.82 -22.63
C SER A 242 -13.07 -5.04 -21.92
N ASP A 243 -13.06 -5.68 -20.74
CA ASP A 243 -14.24 -5.89 -19.91
C ASP A 243 -14.90 -4.56 -19.53
N LEU A 244 -14.10 -3.60 -19.04
CA LEU A 244 -14.63 -2.26 -18.72
C LEU A 244 -15.13 -1.54 -19.97
N LYS A 245 -14.43 -1.68 -21.11
CA LYS A 245 -14.92 -1.10 -22.38
C LYS A 245 -16.28 -1.68 -22.77
N GLY A 246 -16.48 -2.99 -22.68
CA GLY A 246 -17.75 -3.65 -22.98
C GLY A 246 -18.86 -3.22 -22.03
N GLN A 247 -18.58 -3.08 -20.73
CA GLN A 247 -19.52 -2.52 -19.76
C GLN A 247 -19.94 -1.10 -20.13
N LEU A 248 -18.99 -0.27 -20.59
CA LEU A 248 -19.30 1.09 -21.01
C LEU A 248 -20.09 1.11 -22.31
N THR A 249 -19.73 0.35 -23.34
CA THR A 249 -20.39 0.41 -24.66
C THR A 249 -21.69 -0.37 -24.73
N GLY A 250 -21.92 -1.34 -23.84
CA GLY A 250 -23.03 -2.29 -23.94
C GLY A 250 -22.80 -3.38 -24.98
N GLU A 251 -21.60 -3.45 -25.56
CA GLU A 251 -21.20 -4.47 -26.53
C GLU A 251 -20.49 -5.61 -25.78
N GLY A 252 -21.00 -6.85 -25.94
CA GLY A 252 -20.36 -8.03 -25.36
C GLY A 252 -18.96 -8.24 -25.93
N VAL A 253 -17.96 -8.36 -25.06
CA VAL A 253 -16.55 -8.48 -25.44
C VAL A 253 -16.26 -9.87 -26.03
N SER A 254 -15.72 -9.93 -27.25
CA SER A 254 -15.29 -11.19 -27.87
C SER A 254 -13.81 -11.47 -27.58
N LEU A 255 -13.54 -12.52 -26.79
CA LEU A 255 -12.17 -13.04 -26.54
C LEU A 255 -11.38 -13.29 -27.83
N LYS A 256 -12.05 -13.66 -28.93
CA LYS A 256 -11.41 -13.87 -30.24
C LYS A 256 -10.80 -12.59 -30.82
N GLU A 257 -11.40 -11.43 -30.59
CA GLU A 257 -10.89 -10.14 -31.09
C GLU A 257 -9.65 -9.69 -30.32
N ILE A 258 -9.65 -9.89 -28.99
CA ILE A 258 -8.52 -9.62 -28.11
C ILE A 258 -7.30 -10.48 -28.50
N LEU A 259 -7.53 -11.75 -28.84
CA LEU A 259 -6.46 -12.68 -29.21
C LEU A 259 -5.91 -12.43 -30.62
N LYS A 260 -6.77 -12.05 -31.59
CA LYS A 260 -6.34 -11.71 -32.96
C LYS A 260 -5.40 -10.50 -33.00
N LYS A 261 -5.67 -9.47 -32.20
CA LYS A 261 -4.83 -8.26 -32.15
C LYS A 261 -3.46 -8.51 -31.52
N ASN A 262 -3.34 -9.54 -30.68
CA ASN A 262 -2.09 -9.93 -30.00
C ASN A 262 -1.20 -10.89 -30.81
N SER A 263 -1.67 -11.39 -31.95
CA SER A 263 -0.96 -12.39 -32.78
C SER A 263 -0.35 -11.81 -34.06
N SER A 264 -0.50 -10.51 -34.33
CA SER A 264 0.15 -9.86 -35.46
C SER A 264 1.59 -9.45 -35.10
N PRO A 265 2.62 -9.93 -35.81
CA PRO A 265 3.98 -9.38 -35.69
C PRO A 265 4.02 -7.96 -36.26
N PRO A 266 5.02 -7.13 -35.89
CA PRO A 266 5.20 -5.84 -36.54
C PRO A 266 5.44 -6.08 -38.03
N SER A 267 4.59 -5.51 -38.87
CA SER A 267 4.76 -5.54 -40.33
C SER A 267 6.11 -4.92 -40.67
N SER A 268 7.06 -5.76 -41.08
CA SER A 268 8.27 -5.36 -41.76
C SER A 268 7.91 -4.77 -43.11
N GLN A 269 7.69 -3.46 -43.17
CA GLN A 269 7.84 -2.72 -44.41
C GLN A 269 9.33 -2.45 -44.61
N HIS A 270 9.98 -3.33 -45.37
CA HIS A 270 11.22 -3.15 -46.16
C HIS A 270 11.62 -4.56 -46.60
N GLY A 271 11.69 -4.95 -47.86
CA GLY A 271 11.31 -4.34 -49.12
C GLY A 271 11.51 -5.45 -50.16
N GLU A 272 10.46 -5.80 -50.90
CA GLU A 272 10.60 -6.59 -52.12
C GLU A 272 10.49 -5.62 -53.28
N ASN A 273 11.63 -5.29 -53.88
CA ASN A 273 11.68 -5.12 -55.33
C ASN A 273 12.79 -6.02 -55.84
N ALA A 274 12.33 -6.94 -56.67
CA ALA A 274 13.01 -8.05 -57.27
C ALA A 274 13.95 -7.62 -58.41
N HIS A 275 15.01 -8.41 -58.56
CA HIS A 275 15.54 -8.96 -59.82
C HIS A 275 16.04 -8.01 -60.92
N ASP A 276 17.35 -8.07 -61.19
CA ASP A 276 17.96 -8.86 -62.29
C ASP A 276 19.16 -8.19 -62.99
N GLU A 277 20.06 -9.07 -63.41
CA GLU A 277 21.01 -8.98 -64.55
C GLU A 277 22.36 -8.24 -64.40
N ASP A 278 23.42 -9.06 -64.40
CA ASP A 278 24.61 -9.00 -65.25
C ASP A 278 25.20 -7.64 -65.66
N GLN A 279 26.47 -7.41 -65.30
CA GLN A 279 27.62 -7.29 -66.23
C GLN A 279 28.85 -6.64 -65.57
N TYR A 280 30.00 -7.30 -65.76
CA TYR A 280 31.43 -6.92 -65.55
C TYR A 280 31.98 -6.77 -64.12
#